data_AF-A0A7H9BNF5-F1
#
_entry.id   AF-A0A7H9BNF5-F1
#
_cell.length_a   1.000
_cell.length_b   1.000
_cell.length_c   1.000
_cell.angle_alpha   90.00
_cell.angle_beta   90.00
_cell.angle_gamma   90.00
#
_symmetry.space_group_name_H-M   'P 1'
#
loop_
_entity.id
_entity.type
_entity.pdbx_description
1 polymer ?
#
loop_
_entity_poly.entity_id
_entity_poly.type
_entity_poly.pdbx_seq_one_letter_code
_entity_poly.pdbx_strand_id
1 'polypeptide(L)'
;MKWIQITVFALTALMLMASPTWADSRQDAHRIGAFAGAMKYCAEHDDGREGRYKMARLRAFKEVDDMSSRRKLDAIAARNLAYERGRYLGRRLDRNHCRQLVKASEWRRFFN
;
A
#
# COMPACT_ATOMS: atom_id res chain seq x y z
N MET A 1 1.02 51.63 24.31
CA MET A 1 0.87 51.05 22.95
C MET A 1 1.83 49.87 22.72
N LYS A 2 1.81 48.83 23.58
CA LYS A 2 2.78 47.71 23.53
C LYS A 2 2.15 46.33 23.77
N TRP A 3 0.82 46.25 23.79
CA TRP A 3 0.07 45.03 24.14
C TRP A 3 -0.75 44.47 22.96
N ILE A 4 -0.87 45.22 21.84
CA ILE A 4 -1.71 44.83 20.69
C ILE A 4 -0.92 43.99 19.66
N GLN A 5 0.42 44.03 19.68
CA GLN A 5 1.23 43.29 18.71
C GLN A 5 1.45 41.81 19.08
N ILE A 6 1.20 41.42 20.33
CA ILE A 6 1.45 40.03 20.78
C ILE A 6 0.30 39.10 20.38
N THR A 7 -0.92 39.62 20.22
CA THR A 7 -2.11 38.81 19.91
C THR A 7 -2.23 38.44 18.43
N VAL A 8 -1.65 39.21 17.51
CA VAL A 8 -1.75 38.94 16.06
C VAL A 8 -0.80 37.83 15.61
N PHE A 9 0.34 37.66 16.29
CA PHE A 9 1.32 36.61 15.96
C PHE A 9 0.91 35.20 16.42
N ALA A 10 0.03 35.09 17.42
CA ALA A 10 -0.41 33.79 17.93
C ALA A 10 -1.51 33.14 17.06
N LEU A 11 -2.26 33.93 16.29
CA LEU A 11 -3.39 33.44 15.48
C LEU A 11 -2.98 32.90 14.11
N THR A 12 -1.82 33.28 13.58
CA THR A 12 -1.33 32.81 12.26
C THR A 12 -0.54 31.51 12.33
N ALA A 13 -0.02 31.12 13.51
CA ALA A 13 0.72 29.86 13.68
C ALA A 13 -0.18 28.61 13.72
N LEU A 14 -1.49 28.77 13.96
CA LEU A 14 -2.42 27.64 14.12
C LEU A 14 -2.94 27.06 12.79
N MET A 15 -2.72 27.73 11.65
CA MET A 15 -3.22 27.26 10.33
C MET A 15 -2.25 26.35 9.56
N LEU A 16 -1.01 26.14 10.04
CA LEU A 16 -0.01 25.31 9.34
C LEU A 16 -0.06 23.82 9.72
N MET A 17 -1.01 23.39 10.57
CA MET A 17 -1.22 21.98 10.92
C MET A 17 -2.33 21.30 10.11
N ALA A 18 -2.55 21.73 8.86
CA ALA A 18 -3.39 21.00 7.91
C ALA A 18 -2.60 19.83 7.26
N SER A 19 -2.43 18.77 8.06
CA SER A 19 -2.44 17.33 7.72
C SER A 19 -1.90 16.83 6.36
N PRO A 20 -0.85 15.97 6.35
CA PRO A 20 -0.48 15.16 5.18
C PRO A 20 -1.25 13.81 5.15
N THR A 21 -2.58 13.79 5.26
CA THR A 21 -3.33 12.51 5.26
C THR A 21 -3.50 11.87 3.87
N TRP A 22 -3.18 12.62 2.80
CA TRP A 22 -3.45 12.22 1.42
C TRP A 22 -2.30 11.45 0.77
N ALA A 23 -1.06 11.69 1.21
CA ALA A 23 0.12 10.98 0.70
C ALA A 23 0.19 9.56 1.27
N ASP A 24 -0.09 9.42 2.57
CA ASP A 24 -0.09 8.14 3.28
C ASP A 24 -1.13 7.17 2.69
N SER A 25 -2.36 7.66 2.47
CA SER A 25 -3.45 6.84 1.91
C SER A 25 -3.28 6.44 0.44
N ARG A 26 -2.55 7.22 -0.39
CA ARG A 26 -2.18 6.76 -1.75
C ARG A 26 -1.08 5.71 -1.70
N GLN A 27 -0.09 5.90 -0.84
CA GLN A 27 0.99 4.95 -0.66
C GLN A 27 0.44 3.58 -0.23
N ASP A 28 -0.61 3.54 0.58
CA ASP A 28 -1.32 2.31 0.94
C ASP A 28 -1.99 1.64 -0.26
N ALA A 29 -2.74 2.39 -1.08
CA ALA A 29 -3.42 1.85 -2.25
C ALA A 29 -2.42 1.22 -3.24
N HIS A 30 -1.33 1.93 -3.51
CA HIS A 30 -0.24 1.44 -4.35
C HIS A 30 0.39 0.16 -3.78
N ARG A 31 0.67 0.11 -2.47
CA ARG A 31 1.28 -1.06 -1.81
C ARG A 31 0.38 -2.29 -1.81
N ILE A 32 -0.91 -2.11 -1.53
CA ILE A 32 -1.90 -3.20 -1.53
C ILE A 32 -2.08 -3.73 -2.96
N GLY A 33 -2.19 -2.83 -3.93
CA GLY A 33 -2.22 -3.17 -5.35
C GLY A 33 -1.00 -3.98 -5.79
N ALA A 34 0.19 -3.44 -5.55
CA ALA A 34 1.45 -4.13 -5.85
C ALA A 34 1.56 -5.50 -5.15
N PHE A 35 1.03 -5.62 -3.92
CA PHE A 35 1.03 -6.88 -3.19
C PHE A 35 0.11 -7.90 -3.88
N ALA A 36 -1.09 -7.51 -4.29
CA ALA A 36 -1.99 -8.38 -5.05
C ALA A 36 -1.36 -8.88 -6.36
N GLY A 37 -0.59 -8.01 -7.04
CA GLY A 37 0.18 -8.36 -8.23
C GLY A 37 1.30 -9.35 -7.92
N ALA A 38 2.05 -9.11 -6.84
CA ALA A 38 3.09 -10.00 -6.38
C ALA A 38 2.57 -11.39 -6.00
N MET A 39 1.42 -11.48 -5.32
CA MET A 39 0.79 -12.76 -5.00
C MET A 39 0.31 -13.50 -6.24
N LYS A 40 -0.20 -12.79 -7.25
CA LYS A 40 -0.49 -13.42 -8.55
C LYS A 40 0.77 -14.03 -9.16
N TYR A 41 1.85 -13.25 -9.23
CA TYR A 41 3.12 -13.72 -9.78
C TYR A 41 3.62 -14.97 -9.03
N CYS A 42 3.64 -14.91 -7.69
CA CYS A 42 4.06 -16.03 -6.85
C CYS A 42 3.19 -17.27 -7.01
N ALA A 43 1.87 -17.12 -7.20
CA ALA A 43 0.98 -18.24 -7.45
C ALA A 43 1.31 -18.98 -8.76
N GLU A 44 1.75 -18.25 -9.78
CA GLU A 44 2.08 -18.82 -11.10
C GLU A 44 3.51 -19.35 -11.20
N HIS A 45 4.41 -18.97 -10.28
CA HIS A 45 5.84 -19.29 -10.36
C HIS A 45 6.39 -20.05 -9.12
N ASP A 46 5.60 -20.26 -8.06
CA ASP A 46 5.97 -21.04 -6.88
C ASP A 46 4.85 -22.04 -6.50
N ASP A 47 4.95 -23.25 -7.06
CA ASP A 47 3.93 -24.31 -6.92
C ASP A 47 3.71 -24.80 -5.49
N GLY A 48 4.67 -24.60 -4.58
CA GLY A 48 4.61 -25.14 -3.23
C GLY A 48 3.53 -24.51 -2.33
N ARG A 49 2.95 -23.38 -2.74
CA ARG A 49 2.05 -22.56 -1.89
C ARG A 49 0.97 -21.80 -2.66
N GLU A 50 0.62 -22.24 -3.87
CA GLU A 50 -0.34 -21.57 -4.76
C GLU A 50 -1.62 -21.12 -4.04
N GLY A 51 -2.26 -22.02 -3.29
CA GLY A 51 -3.51 -21.72 -2.56
C GLY A 51 -3.35 -20.57 -1.55
N ARG A 52 -2.21 -20.49 -0.86
CA ARG A 52 -1.94 -19.40 0.09
C ARG A 52 -1.74 -18.08 -0.62
N TYR A 53 -1.04 -18.08 -1.75
CA TYR A 53 -0.87 -16.88 -2.58
C TYR A 53 -2.22 -16.38 -3.12
N LYS A 54 -3.07 -17.29 -3.61
CA LYS A 54 -4.45 -16.97 -4.05
C LYS A 54 -5.26 -16.35 -2.93
N MET A 55 -5.23 -16.92 -1.72
CA MET A 55 -5.94 -16.36 -0.56
C MET A 55 -5.43 -14.99 -0.15
N ALA A 56 -4.10 -14.80 -0.10
CA ALA A 56 -3.50 -13.51 0.20
C ALA A 56 -3.90 -12.44 -0.84
N ARG A 57 -3.91 -12.82 -2.12
CA ARG A 57 -4.38 -11.95 -3.22
C ARG A 57 -5.85 -11.57 -3.07
N LEU A 58 -6.73 -12.52 -2.73
CA LEU A 58 -8.15 -12.24 -2.55
C LEU A 58 -8.41 -11.24 -1.41
N ARG A 59 -7.67 -11.33 -0.31
CA ARG A 59 -7.76 -10.36 0.79
C ARG A 59 -7.36 -8.96 0.34
N ALA A 60 -6.24 -8.84 -0.37
CA ALA A 60 -5.80 -7.57 -0.92
C ALA A 60 -6.81 -6.99 -1.93
N PHE A 61 -7.46 -7.83 -2.73
CA PHE A 61 -8.54 -7.37 -3.62
C PHE A 61 -9.76 -6.85 -2.87
N LYS A 62 -10.14 -7.47 -1.76
CA LYS A 62 -11.24 -6.95 -0.93
C LYS A 62 -10.92 -5.55 -0.43
N GLU A 63 -9.70 -5.34 0.07
CA GLU A 63 -9.26 -4.01 0.51
C GLU A 63 -9.25 -2.98 -0.63
N VAL A 64 -8.82 -3.37 -1.84
CA VAL A 64 -8.86 -2.50 -3.02
C VAL A 64 -10.30 -2.21 -3.45
N ASP A 65 -11.21 -3.15 -3.29
CA ASP A 65 -12.61 -2.97 -3.71
C ASP A 65 -13.33 -1.94 -2.84
N ASP A 66 -13.00 -1.89 -1.55
CA ASP A 66 -13.51 -0.91 -0.59
C ASP A 66 -12.93 0.51 -0.79
N MET A 67 -11.97 0.70 -1.70
CA MET A 67 -11.36 2.01 -1.97
C MET A 67 -12.19 2.89 -2.91
N SER A 68 -12.05 4.21 -2.76
CA SER A 68 -12.56 5.18 -3.73
C SER A 68 -11.96 4.98 -5.13
N SER A 69 -12.70 5.34 -6.18
CA SER A 69 -12.36 5.04 -7.57
C SER A 69 -10.93 5.42 -7.97
N ARG A 70 -10.45 6.59 -7.53
CA ARG A 70 -9.07 7.04 -7.83
C ARG A 70 -8.00 6.15 -7.17
N ARG A 71 -8.21 5.75 -5.92
CA ARG A 71 -7.29 4.85 -5.19
C ARG A 71 -7.34 3.44 -5.76
N LYS A 72 -8.53 2.97 -6.13
CA LYS A 72 -8.73 1.68 -6.81
C LYS A 72 -7.94 1.63 -8.12
N LEU A 73 -7.96 2.69 -8.92
CA LEU A 73 -7.17 2.78 -10.16
C LEU A 73 -5.66 2.71 -9.91
N ASP A 74 -5.15 3.43 -8.90
CA ASP A 74 -3.74 3.38 -8.52
C ASP A 74 -3.32 1.97 -8.05
N ALA A 75 -4.15 1.32 -7.22
CA ALA A 75 -3.92 -0.05 -6.80
C ALA A 75 -3.91 -1.04 -7.98
N ILE A 76 -4.82 -0.89 -8.95
CA ILE A 76 -4.85 -1.73 -10.16
C ILE A 76 -3.59 -1.52 -11.01
N ALA A 77 -3.14 -0.27 -11.18
CA ALA A 77 -1.91 0.02 -11.90
C ALA A 77 -0.69 -0.60 -11.21
N ALA A 78 -0.57 -0.44 -9.90
CA ALA A 78 0.51 -1.03 -9.10
C ALA A 78 0.52 -2.56 -9.15
N ARG A 79 -0.68 -3.18 -9.13
CA ARG A 79 -0.86 -4.62 -9.29
C ARG A 79 -0.30 -5.11 -10.62
N ASN A 80 -0.69 -4.49 -11.72
CA ASN A 80 -0.24 -4.89 -13.04
C ASN A 80 1.29 -4.75 -13.15
N LEU A 81 1.83 -3.63 -12.67
CA LEU A 81 3.26 -3.36 -12.68
C LEU A 81 4.08 -4.41 -11.89
N ALA A 82 3.62 -4.76 -10.68
CA ALA A 82 4.31 -5.73 -9.84
C ALA A 82 4.29 -7.14 -10.45
N TYR A 83 3.16 -7.52 -11.04
CA TYR A 83 3.00 -8.79 -11.74
C TYR A 83 3.90 -8.88 -12.97
N GLU A 84 3.79 -7.92 -13.90
CA GLU A 84 4.52 -7.90 -15.17
C GLU A 84 6.04 -7.87 -14.96
N ARG A 85 6.50 -7.12 -13.96
CA ARG A 85 7.94 -7.01 -13.67
C ARG A 85 8.47 -8.15 -12.80
N GLY A 86 7.61 -8.99 -12.23
CA GLY A 86 8.00 -9.95 -11.20
C GLY A 86 8.74 -9.27 -10.05
N ARG A 87 8.27 -8.09 -9.61
CA ARG A 87 8.91 -7.27 -8.59
C ARG A 87 7.90 -6.69 -7.61
N TYR A 88 8.27 -6.61 -6.35
CA TYR A 88 7.51 -5.97 -5.29
C TYR A 88 8.36 -4.95 -4.55
N LEU A 89 7.95 -3.67 -4.57
CA LEU A 89 8.67 -2.55 -3.96
C LEU A 89 10.17 -2.52 -4.30
N GLY A 90 10.48 -2.70 -5.59
CA GLY A 90 11.85 -2.69 -6.12
C GLY A 90 12.61 -4.02 -6.02
N ARG A 91 12.13 -4.98 -5.23
CA ARG A 91 12.77 -6.30 -5.06
C ARG A 91 12.19 -7.34 -6.01
N ARG A 92 13.04 -8.19 -6.60
CA ARG A 92 12.62 -9.31 -7.47
C ARG A 92 11.85 -10.36 -6.67
N LEU A 93 10.82 -10.94 -7.27
CA LEU A 93 10.01 -12.01 -6.71
C LEU A 93 10.63 -13.36 -7.05
N ASP A 94 11.66 -13.75 -6.31
CA ASP A 94 12.13 -15.14 -6.34
C ASP A 94 11.34 -16.03 -5.36
N ARG A 95 11.61 -17.33 -5.43
CA ARG A 95 10.97 -18.33 -4.56
C ARG A 95 11.13 -18.01 -3.07
N ASN A 96 12.24 -17.44 -2.62
CA ASN A 96 12.40 -17.10 -1.20
C ASN A 96 11.55 -15.88 -0.83
N HIS A 97 11.58 -14.85 -1.67
CA HIS A 97 10.84 -13.62 -1.44
C HIS A 97 9.32 -13.84 -1.48
N CYS A 98 8.82 -14.68 -2.40
CA CYS A 98 7.41 -15.09 -2.42
C CYS A 98 6.98 -15.72 -1.09
N ARG A 99 7.79 -16.65 -0.56
CA ARG A 99 7.53 -17.33 0.72
C ARG A 99 7.52 -16.36 1.90
N GLN A 100 8.42 -15.38 1.89
CA GLN A 100 8.45 -14.34 2.92
C GLN A 100 7.22 -13.43 2.85
N LEU A 101 6.79 -13.04 1.65
CA LEU A 101 5.65 -12.15 1.45
C LEU A 101 4.33 -12.80 1.90
N VAL A 102 4.07 -14.05 1.51
CA VAL A 102 2.84 -14.74 1.93
C VAL A 102 2.83 -15.03 3.43
N LYS A 103 4.00 -15.30 4.02
CA LYS A 103 4.09 -15.41 5.47
C LYS A 103 3.79 -14.06 6.11
N ALA A 104 4.43 -12.98 5.66
CA ALA A 104 4.20 -11.65 6.22
C ALA A 104 2.73 -11.22 6.15
N SER A 105 2.02 -11.56 5.07
CA SER A 105 0.59 -11.26 4.91
C SER A 105 -0.35 -12.09 5.80
N GLU A 106 0.11 -13.24 6.28
CA GLU A 106 -0.64 -14.06 7.24
C GLU A 106 -0.58 -13.46 8.66
N TRP A 107 0.55 -12.82 9.03
CA TRP A 107 0.81 -12.31 10.39
C TRP A 107 0.60 -10.80 10.56
N ARG A 108 0.85 -10.01 9.52
CA ARG A 108 0.61 -8.56 9.50
C ARG A 108 -0.46 -8.29 8.45
N ARG A 109 -1.54 -7.64 8.87
CA ARG A 109 -2.43 -6.91 7.95
C ARG A 109 -1.58 -5.83 7.26
N PHE A 110 -0.99 -6.19 6.13
CA PHE A 110 -0.47 -5.31 5.08
C PHE A 110 0.02 -3.92 5.50
N PHE A 111 1.12 -3.89 6.26
CA PHE A 111 1.89 -2.68 6.60
C PHE A 111 1.29 -1.87 7.77
N ASN A 112 1.91 -2.01 8.94
CA ASN A 112 1.93 -0.92 9.91
C ASN A 112 2.80 0.22 9.37
#